data_AF-A0A414IN79-F1
#
_entry.id   AF-A0A414IN79-F1
#
_cell.length_a   1.000
_cell.length_b   1.000
_cell.length_c   1.000
_cell.angle_alpha   90.00
_cell.angle_beta   90.00
_cell.angle_gamma   90.00
#
_symmetry.space_group_name_H-M   'P 1'
#
loop_
_entity.id
_entity.type
_entity.pdbx_description
1 polymer ?
#
loop_
_entity_poly.entity_id
_entity_poly.type
_entity_poly.pdbx_seq_one_letter_code
_entity_poly.pdbx_strand_id
1 'polypeptide(L)' 'MKLTIRWMAKGRQKRFYNDICRKFGISRYMSINHETPCEIKEEDLLLLRECEKRGFIQIRNK' A
#
# COMPACT_ATOMS: atom_id res chain seq x y z
N MET A 1 10.33 8.24 -1.13
CA MET A 1 10.76 7.08 -1.93
C MET A 1 9.60 6.64 -2.82
N LYS A 2 9.81 6.56 -4.13
CA LYS A 2 8.79 6.10 -5.08
C LYS A 2 8.79 4.57 -5.13
N LEU A 3 7.63 3.97 -4.99
CA LEU A 3 7.43 2.52 -5.08
C LEU A 3 6.04 2.21 -5.62
N THR A 4 5.81 0.94 -5.97
CA THR A 4 4.47 0.46 -6.31
C THR A 4 4.01 -0.53 -5.24
N ILE A 5 2.78 -0.41 -4.76
CA ILE A 5 2.16 -1.44 -3.93
C ILE A 5 1.12 -2.22 -4.73
N ARG A 6 1.03 -3.52 -4.51
CA ARG A 6 -0.09 -4.35 -4.97
C ARG A 6 -1.01 -4.68 -3.79
N TRP A 7 -2.30 -4.41 -3.93
CA TRP A 7 -3.29 -4.69 -2.88
C TRP A 7 -3.67 -6.16 -2.86
N MET A 8 -3.49 -6.80 -1.71
CA MET A 8 -3.93 -8.18 -1.47
C MET A 8 -5.43 -8.20 -1.13
N ALA A 9 -6.07 -9.37 -1.20
CA ALA A 9 -7.51 -9.49 -0.93
C ALA A 9 -7.93 -8.89 0.43
N LYS A 10 -7.09 -9.08 1.46
CA LYS A 10 -7.28 -8.48 2.79
C LYS A 10 -7.17 -6.96 2.76
N GLY A 11 -6.16 -6.39 2.09
CA GLY A 11 -5.99 -4.94 1.99
C GLY A 11 -7.05 -4.23 1.17
N ARG A 12 -7.71 -4.93 0.23
CA ARG A 12 -8.81 -4.39 -0.56
C ARG A 12 -10.13 -4.25 0.20
N GLN A 13 -10.24 -4.78 1.41
CA GLN A 13 -11.43 -4.53 2.23
C GLN A 13 -11.52 -3.04 2.54
N LYS A 14 -12.70 -2.45 2.36
CA LYS A 14 -12.95 -0.99 2.40
C LYS A 14 -12.34 -0.31 3.63
N ARG A 15 -12.41 -0.95 4.80
CA ARG A 15 -11.82 -0.45 6.05
C ARG A 15 -10.29 -0.31 5.92
N PHE A 16 -9.60 -1.41 5.64
CA PHE A 16 -8.13 -1.43 5.58
C PHE A 16 -7.60 -0.58 4.43
N TYR A 17 -8.26 -0.61 3.27
CA TYR A 17 -7.90 0.21 2.13
C TYR A 17 -7.88 1.71 2.50
N ASN A 18 -8.95 2.20 3.11
CA ASN A 18 -9.06 3.60 3.50
C ASN A 18 -8.07 3.97 4.61
N ASP A 19 -7.89 3.10 5.60
CA ASP A 19 -6.97 3.33 6.72
C ASP A 19 -5.52 3.41 6.23
N ILE A 20 -5.10 2.49 5.36
CA ILE A 20 -3.76 2.45 4.77
C ILE A 20 -3.55 3.68 3.87
N CYS A 21 -4.51 3.99 2.98
CA CYS A 21 -4.39 5.17 2.13
C CYS A 21 -4.24 6.47 2.95
N ARG A 22 -5.03 6.63 4.01
CA ARG A 22 -4.96 7.79 4.90
C ARG A 22 -3.66 7.83 5.69
N LYS A 23 -3.21 6.69 6.24
CA LYS A 23 -2.01 6.62 7.09
C LYS A 23 -0.74 6.98 6.32
N PHE A 24 -0.63 6.51 5.08
CA PHE A 24 0.57 6.67 4.27
C PHE A 24 0.47 7.76 3.20
N GLY A 25 -0.65 8.49 3.14
CA GLY A 25 -0.88 9.51 2.11
C GLY A 25 -0.95 8.94 0.69
N ILE A 26 -1.40 7.69 0.53
CA ILE A 26 -1.50 7.01 -0.76
C ILE A 26 -2.80 7.43 -1.45
N SER A 27 -2.71 7.70 -2.76
CA SER A 27 -3.88 7.98 -3.59
C SER A 27 -4.89 6.82 -3.56
N ARG A 28 -6.18 7.16 -3.66
CA ARG A 28 -7.25 6.15 -3.85
C ARG A 28 -7.32 5.57 -5.27
N TYR A 29 -6.31 5.84 -6.09
CA TYR A 29 -6.15 5.17 -7.37
C TYR A 29 -5.72 3.71 -7.17
N MET A 30 -6.30 2.80 -7.95
CA MET A 30 -5.89 1.40 -8.01
C MET A 30 -6.07 0.92 -9.46
N SER A 31 -5.01 0.35 -10.04
CA SER A 31 -5.05 -0.21 -11.39
C SER A 31 -5.87 -1.50 -11.46
N ILE A 32 -6.13 -2.00 -12.68
CA ILE A 32 -6.76 -3.30 -12.92
C ILE A 32 -5.98 -4.45 -12.25
N ASN A 33 -4.65 -4.33 -12.18
CA ASN A 33 -3.77 -5.32 -11.51
C ASN A 33 -3.73 -5.15 -9.98
N HIS A 34 -4.59 -4.29 -9.43
CA HIS A 34 -4.62 -3.89 -8.04
C HIS A 34 -3.33 -3.21 -7.58
N GLU A 35 -2.66 -2.49 -8.48
CA GLU A 35 -1.42 -1.77 -8.16
C GLU A 35 -1.69 -0.28 -7.98
N THR A 36 -1.00 0.33 -7.01
CA THR A 36 -0.99 1.78 -6.79
C THR A 36 0.46 2.26 -6.71
N PRO A 37 0.92 3.10 -7.63
CA PRO A 37 2.18 3.81 -7.46
C PRO A 37 2.01 4.83 -6.33
N CYS A 38 2.97 4.88 -5.42
CA CYS A 38 2.95 5.80 -4.29
C CYS A 38 4.34 6.32 -3.92
N GLU A 39 4.35 7.45 -3.24
CA GLU A 39 5.55 8.03 -2.66
C GLU A 39 5.44 7.93 -1.14
N ILE A 40 6.37 7.16 -0.56
CA ILE A 40 6.38 6.86 0.87
C ILE A 40 7.60 7.50 1.50
N LYS A 41 7.42 8.12 2.66
CA LYS A 41 8.52 8.65 3.47
C LYS A 41 9.35 7.50 4.04
N GLU A 42 10.65 7.72 4.20
CA GLU A 42 11.55 6.68 4.70
C GLU A 42 11.19 6.21 6.12
N GLU A 43 10.73 7.14 6.97
CA GLU A 43 10.21 6.88 8.32
C GLU A 43 9.02 5.89 8.35
N ASP A 44 8.18 5.93 7.32
CA ASP A 44 6.97 5.09 7.22
C ASP A 44 7.25 3.71 6.60
N LEU A 45 8.45 3.50 6.05
CA LEU A 45 8.80 2.29 5.30
C LEU A 45 8.72 1.04 6.18
N LEU A 46 9.12 1.14 7.45
CA LEU A 46 9.05 0.04 8.41
C LEU A 46 7.60 -0.41 8.65
N LEU A 47 6.69 0.55 8.82
CA LEU A 47 5.27 0.25 9.01
C LEU A 47 4.64 -0.32 7.72
N LEU A 48 5.05 0.18 6.55
CA LEU A 48 4.58 -0.33 5.27
C LEU A 48 5.00 -1.80 5.05
N ARG A 49 6.24 -2.16 5.42
CA ARG A 49 6.72 -3.56 5.39
C ARG A 49 5.96 -4.45 6.37
N GLU A 50 5.55 -3.93 7.52
CA GLU A 50 4.69 -4.67 8.44
C GLU A 50 3.29 -4.91 7.85
N CYS A 51 2.73 -3.93 7.13
CA CYS A 51 1.49 -4.13 6.37
C CYS A 51 1.63 -5.22 5.29
N GLU A 52 2.81 -5.31 4.66
CA GLU A 52 3.14 -6.38 3.72
C GLU A 52 3.19 -7.75 4.41
N LYS A 53 3.94 -7.87 5.52
CA LYS A 53 4.01 -9.11 6.31
C LYS A 53 2.64 -9.62 6.78
N ARG A 54 1.73 -8.70 7.13
CA ARG A 54 0.35 -9.02 7.53
C ARG A 54 -0.59 -9.36 6.38
N GLY A 55 -0.09 -9.32 5.14
CA GLY A 55 -0.80 -9.70 3.93
C GLY A 55 -1.81 -8.66 3.44
N PHE A 56 -1.66 -7.38 3.80
CA PHE A 56 -2.53 -6.32 3.28
C PHE A 56 -2.10 -5.86 1.89
N ILE A 57 -0.79 -5.71 1.70
CA ILE A 57 -0.18 -5.20 0.47
C ILE A 57 1.06 -6.05 0.12
N GLN A 58 1.58 -5.87 -1.07
CA GLN A 58 2.89 -6.35 -1.47
C GLN A 58 3.65 -5.20 -2.10
N ILE A 59 4.85 -4.92 -1.59
CA ILE A 59 5.72 -3.88 -2.12
C ILE A 59 6.38 -4.44 -3.38
N ARG A 60 6.32 -3.68 -4.47
CA ARG A 60 6.88 -4.01 -5.78
C ARG A 60 7.96 -2.97 -6.10
N ASN A 61 9.20 -3.43 -6.20
CA ASN A 61 10.28 -2.69 -6.83
C ASN A 61 10.25 -3.01 -8.32
N LYS A 62 9.50 -2.21 -9.08
CA LYS A 62 9.61 -2.16 -10.53
C LYS A 62 10.48 -0.96 -10.89
#